data_AF-A0AAE1QTV2-F1
#
_entry.id   AF-A0AAE1QTV2-F1
#
_cell.length_a   1.000
_cell.length_b   1.000
_cell.length_c   1.000
_cell.angle_alpha   90.00
_cell.angle_beta   90.00
_cell.angle_gamma   90.00
#
_symmetry.space_group_name_H-M   'P 1'
#
loop_
_entity.id
_entity.type
_entity.pdbx_description
1 polymer ?
#
loop_
_entity_poly.entity_id
_entity_poly.type
_entity_poly.pdbx_seq_one_letter_code
_entity_poly.pdbx_strand_id
1 'polypeptide(L)'
;MTLEVEGKRKFSLERMRCRAQVTVNLRPALGVQGATTLAERVLSQTTLIFSNVAGPLEEVSLAGNPMAFLAPTCYGHPTGLMFHACSYAKKLTFAMEIDEGIIPDPNQSGDDFVDSFMLIKEAALSKLRTKVD
;
A
#
# COMPACT_ATOMS: atom_id res chain seq x y z
N MET A 1 -10.09 -16.70 -13.45
CA MET A 1 -10.47 -17.37 -12.19
C MET A 1 -11.26 -16.38 -11.37
N THR A 2 -12.59 -16.47 -11.51
CA THR A 2 -13.60 -15.64 -10.84
C THR A 2 -13.77 -16.19 -9.43
N LEU A 3 -13.41 -15.41 -8.41
CA LEU A 3 -13.66 -15.76 -7.01
C LEU A 3 -14.98 -15.12 -6.58
N GLU A 4 -16.05 -15.89 -6.69
CA GLU A 4 -17.33 -15.63 -6.01
C GLU A 4 -17.10 -15.82 -4.50
N VAL A 5 -17.17 -14.71 -3.75
CA VAL A 5 -17.16 -14.74 -2.28
C VAL A 5 -18.62 -14.61 -1.83
N GLU A 6 -19.24 -15.76 -1.56
CA GLU A 6 -20.58 -15.83 -0.99
C GLU A 6 -20.52 -15.53 0.52
N GLY A 7 -21.02 -14.37 0.90
CA GLY A 7 -21.10 -13.93 2.29
C GLY A 7 -21.53 -12.47 2.38
N LYS A 8 -22.82 -12.25 2.68
CA LYS A 8 -23.47 -10.94 2.75
C LYS A 8 -22.80 -10.00 3.78
N ARG A 9 -21.74 -9.30 3.36
CA ARG A 9 -21.41 -7.94 3.79
C ARG A 9 -21.20 -7.14 2.53
N LYS A 10 -22.06 -6.14 2.30
CA LYS A 10 -21.90 -5.17 1.22
C LYS A 10 -20.62 -4.37 1.48
N PHE A 11 -19.46 -4.93 1.14
CA PHE A 11 -18.28 -4.12 0.88
C PHE A 11 -18.68 -3.24 -0.30
N SER A 12 -18.98 -1.97 -0.02
CA SER A 12 -19.24 -1.01 -1.08
C SER A 12 -18.05 -1.02 -2.02
N LEU A 13 -18.28 -1.51 -3.24
CA LEU A 13 -17.32 -1.54 -4.35
C LEU A 13 -16.74 -0.15 -4.65
N GLU A 14 -17.34 0.91 -4.09
CA GLU A 14 -16.86 2.28 -4.19
C GLU A 14 -15.52 2.53 -3.47
N ARG A 15 -15.13 1.72 -2.46
CA ARG A 15 -13.89 1.95 -1.70
C ARG A 15 -12.65 1.23 -2.23
N MET A 16 -12.79 0.32 -3.20
CA MET A 16 -11.67 -0.36 -3.88
C MET A 16 -11.39 0.26 -5.25
N ARG A 17 -11.23 1.59 -5.30
CA ARG A 17 -10.98 2.35 -6.53
C ARG A 17 -9.69 3.16 -6.47
N CYS A 18 -8.58 2.51 -6.09
CA CYS A 18 -7.30 3.21 -5.90
C CYS A 18 -6.65 3.68 -7.22
N ARG A 19 -6.89 3.01 -8.37
CA ARG A 19 -6.39 3.47 -9.69
C ARG A 19 -7.41 4.25 -10.53
N ALA A 20 -8.71 3.98 -10.35
CA ALA A 20 -9.73 4.62 -11.16
C ALA A 20 -9.86 6.12 -10.84
N GLN A 21 -9.80 6.53 -9.57
CA GLN A 21 -10.14 7.90 -9.19
C GLN A 21 -9.14 8.97 -9.68
N VAL A 22 -7.83 8.68 -9.69
CA VAL A 22 -6.80 9.63 -10.16
C VAL A 22 -6.95 9.90 -11.67
N THR A 23 -7.17 8.85 -12.46
CA THR A 23 -7.42 8.97 -13.90
C THR A 23 -8.80 9.61 -14.17
N VAL A 24 -9.83 9.33 -13.35
CA VAL A 24 -11.18 9.91 -13.46
C VAL A 24 -11.17 11.44 -13.34
N ASN A 25 -10.38 12.00 -12.41
CA ASN A 25 -10.40 13.44 -12.14
C ASN A 25 -9.64 14.29 -13.18
N LEU A 26 -8.69 13.69 -13.91
CA LEU A 26 -7.87 14.38 -14.92
C LEU A 26 -8.48 14.32 -16.33
N ARG A 27 -9.35 13.32 -16.59
CA ARG A 27 -10.03 13.15 -17.88
C ARG A 27 -10.84 14.36 -18.36
N PRO A 28 -11.58 15.09 -17.52
CA PRO A 28 -12.34 16.26 -17.95
C PRO A 28 -11.46 17.41 -18.49
N ALA A 29 -10.22 17.53 -18.00
CA ALA A 29 -9.30 18.61 -18.37
C ALA A 29 -8.29 18.22 -19.47
N LEU A 30 -7.81 16.97 -19.45
CA LEU A 30 -6.70 16.51 -20.31
C LEU A 30 -7.14 15.51 -21.40
N GLY A 31 -8.40 15.06 -21.38
CA GLY A 31 -8.84 13.92 -22.18
C GLY A 31 -8.19 12.60 -21.72
N VAL A 32 -8.63 11.49 -22.31
CA VAL A 32 -8.14 10.15 -21.94
C VAL A 32 -6.64 10.00 -22.27
N GLN A 33 -6.22 10.43 -23.46
CA GLN A 33 -4.82 10.33 -23.91
C GLN A 33 -3.86 11.21 -23.09
N GLY A 34 -4.28 12.43 -22.73
CA GLY A 34 -3.46 13.31 -21.88
C GLY A 34 -3.32 12.76 -20.46
N ALA A 35 -4.40 12.23 -19.89
CA ALA A 35 -4.37 11.61 -18.56
C ALA A 35 -3.49 10.35 -18.52
N THR A 36 -3.53 9.49 -19.54
CA THR A 36 -2.68 8.29 -19.61
C THR A 36 -1.21 8.66 -19.79
N THR A 37 -0.90 9.59 -20.69
CA THR A 37 0.49 10.05 -20.92
C THR A 37 1.10 10.67 -19.67
N LEU A 38 0.32 11.47 -18.93
CA LEU A 38 0.76 12.04 -17.66
C LEU A 38 0.98 10.96 -16.60
N ALA A 39 0.06 9.99 -16.49
CA ALA A 39 0.20 8.89 -15.54
C ALA A 39 1.45 8.04 -15.84
N GLU A 40 1.68 7.66 -17.09
CA GLU A 40 2.88 6.94 -17.52
C GLU A 40 4.16 7.73 -17.23
N ARG A 41 4.14 9.05 -17.49
CA ARG A 41 5.29 9.92 -17.21
C ARG A 41 5.57 10.03 -15.72
N VAL A 42 4.54 10.24 -14.89
CA VAL A 42 4.70 10.29 -13.43
C VAL A 42 5.28 8.98 -12.93
N LEU A 43 4.73 7.84 -13.37
CA LEU A 43 5.19 6.52 -12.92
C LEU A 43 6.62 6.21 -13.38
N SER A 44 6.98 6.49 -14.63
CA SER A 44 8.35 6.29 -15.15
C SER A 44 9.39 7.22 -14.53
N GLN A 45 8.96 8.37 -14.00
CA GLN A 45 9.84 9.29 -13.26
C GLN A 45 9.77 9.12 -11.74
N THR A 46 9.05 8.11 -11.24
CA THR A 46 8.94 7.81 -9.80
C THR A 46 9.95 6.74 -9.41
N THR A 47 10.83 7.05 -8.46
CA THR A 47 11.79 6.09 -7.91
C THR A 47 11.16 5.15 -6.88
N LEU A 48 10.18 5.65 -6.13
CA LEU A 48 9.55 4.99 -5.00
C LEU A 48 8.04 5.28 -4.96
N ILE A 49 7.23 4.24 -4.81
CA ILE A 49 5.81 4.39 -4.46
C ILE A 49 5.63 4.00 -3.00
N PHE A 50 5.01 4.87 -2.21
CA PHE A 50 4.61 4.58 -0.83
C PHE A 50 3.13 4.86 -0.65
N SER A 51 2.39 3.90 -0.11
CA SER A 51 0.96 4.04 0.17
C SER A 51 0.63 3.56 1.57
N ASN A 52 -0.39 4.18 2.18
CA ASN A 52 -0.87 3.83 3.51
C ASN A 52 -2.40 3.76 3.50
N VAL A 53 -2.95 2.59 3.84
CA VAL A 53 -4.38 2.32 3.85
C VAL A 53 -4.80 1.82 5.23
N ALA A 54 -5.76 2.51 5.83
CA ALA A 54 -6.39 2.03 7.06
C ALA A 54 -7.33 0.86 6.74
N GLY A 55 -7.04 -0.32 7.26
CA GLY A 55 -7.91 -1.49 7.11
C GLY A 55 -8.85 -1.68 8.31
N PRO A 56 -9.50 -2.86 8.40
CA PRO A 56 -10.47 -3.15 9.45
C PRO A 56 -9.89 -3.05 10.87
N LEU A 57 -10.66 -2.47 11.78
CA LEU A 57 -10.29 -2.36 13.21
C LEU A 57 -10.48 -3.68 13.96
N GLU A 58 -11.38 -4.53 13.49
CA GLU A 58 -11.72 -5.82 14.09
C GLU A 58 -11.13 -6.97 13.26
N GLU A 59 -10.95 -8.11 13.92
CA GLU A 59 -10.60 -9.35 13.23
C GLU A 59 -11.73 -9.76 12.29
N VAL A 60 -11.35 -10.26 11.12
CA VAL A 60 -12.25 -10.69 10.06
C VAL A 60 -11.89 -12.11 9.65
N SER A 61 -12.91 -12.87 9.26
CA SER A 61 -12.74 -14.21 8.72
C SER A 61 -13.01 -14.22 7.21
N LEU A 62 -12.17 -14.91 6.45
CA LEU A 62 -12.40 -15.20 5.03
C LEU A 62 -12.90 -16.64 4.90
N ALA A 63 -14.11 -16.82 4.37
CA ALA A 63 -14.75 -18.14 4.22
C ALA A 63 -14.75 -18.97 5.54
N GLY A 64 -14.98 -18.30 6.68
CA GLY A 64 -14.98 -18.92 8.01
C GLY A 64 -13.59 -19.07 8.66
N ASN A 65 -12.49 -18.78 7.95
CA ASN A 65 -11.14 -18.87 8.48
C ASN A 65 -10.67 -17.51 9.00
N PRO A 66 -10.20 -17.39 10.26
CA PRO A 66 -9.70 -16.14 10.80
C PRO A 66 -8.47 -15.67 10.01
N MET A 67 -8.45 -14.39 9.64
CA MET A 67 -7.31 -13.82 8.91
C MET A 67 -6.20 -13.41 9.88
N ALA A 68 -4.96 -13.79 9.57
CA ALA A 68 -3.80 -13.44 10.40
C ALA A 68 -3.30 -12.00 10.14
N PHE A 69 -3.32 -11.56 8.88
CA PHE A 69 -2.85 -10.25 8.43
C PHE A 69 -3.52 -9.83 7.10
N LEU A 70 -3.32 -8.56 6.73
CA LEU A 70 -3.71 -7.99 5.44
C LEU A 70 -2.50 -7.28 4.81
N ALA A 71 -2.09 -7.74 3.63
CA ALA A 71 -0.99 -7.17 2.85
C ALA A 71 -1.44 -6.91 1.40
N PRO A 72 -2.11 -5.77 1.13
CA PRO A 72 -2.49 -5.41 -0.22
C PRO A 72 -1.25 -5.02 -1.03
N THR A 73 -1.21 -5.41 -2.29
CA THR A 73 -0.10 -5.14 -3.20
C THR A 73 -0.59 -5.01 -4.63
N CYS A 74 0.18 -4.36 -5.52
CA CYS A 74 -0.19 -4.23 -6.92
C CYS A 74 1.02 -4.15 -7.86
N TYR A 75 0.97 -4.90 -8.95
CA TYR A 75 2.05 -5.01 -9.92
C TYR A 75 1.83 -4.16 -11.18
N GLY A 76 2.88 -4.07 -12.02
CA GLY A 76 2.83 -3.48 -13.36
C GLY A 76 3.08 -1.98 -13.43
N HIS A 77 3.70 -1.40 -12.39
CA HIS A 77 4.24 -0.04 -12.44
C HIS A 77 5.74 -0.12 -12.75
N PRO A 78 6.30 0.75 -13.63
CA PRO A 78 7.73 0.77 -13.93
C PRO A 78 8.50 1.48 -12.80
N THR A 79 8.49 0.92 -11.60
CA THR A 79 9.12 1.49 -10.40
C THR A 79 10.06 0.48 -9.75
N GLY A 80 11.24 0.92 -9.32
CA GLY A 80 12.22 0.02 -8.69
C GLY A 80 11.86 -0.42 -7.28
N LEU A 81 11.04 0.36 -6.56
CA LEU A 81 10.66 0.07 -5.18
C LEU A 81 9.22 0.53 -4.88
N MET A 82 8.42 -0.33 -4.26
CA MET A 82 7.04 -0.05 -3.87
C MET A 82 6.75 -0.54 -2.45
N PHE A 83 6.06 0.30 -1.67
CA PHE A 83 5.62 0.01 -0.32
C PHE A 83 4.12 0.22 -0.16
N HIS A 84 3.49 -0.75 0.48
CA HIS A 84 2.11 -0.66 0.94
C HIS A 84 2.04 -0.92 2.43
N ALA A 85 1.65 0.11 3.18
CA ALA A 85 1.31 -0.02 4.59
C ALA A 85 -0.20 -0.25 4.72
N CYS A 86 -0.60 -1.29 5.46
CA CYS A 86 -2.00 -1.60 5.72
C CYS A 86 -2.20 -1.94 7.20
N SER A 87 -3.13 -1.24 7.86
CA SER A 87 -3.49 -1.56 9.24
C SER A 87 -4.61 -2.61 9.29
N TYR A 88 -4.54 -3.54 10.24
CA TYR A 88 -5.54 -4.57 10.46
C TYR A 88 -5.52 -5.04 11.91
N ALA A 89 -6.65 -4.99 12.61
CA ALA A 89 -6.79 -5.52 13.98
C ALA A 89 -5.63 -5.07 14.90
N LYS A 90 -5.33 -3.76 14.91
CA LYS A 90 -4.22 -3.11 15.65
C LYS A 90 -2.79 -3.52 15.23
N LYS A 91 -2.65 -4.28 14.15
CA LYS A 91 -1.36 -4.61 13.52
C LYS A 91 -1.16 -3.70 12.32
N LEU A 92 0.08 -3.28 12.07
CA LEU A 92 0.48 -2.61 10.84
C LEU A 92 1.32 -3.57 10.03
N THR A 93 0.93 -3.82 8.78
CA THR A 93 1.64 -4.70 7.85
C THR A 93 2.24 -3.85 6.74
N PHE A 94 3.49 -4.12 6.38
CA PHE A 94 4.13 -3.56 5.20
C PHE A 94 4.30 -4.66 4.15
N ALA A 95 3.85 -4.40 2.93
CA ALA A 95 4.22 -5.17 1.75
C ALA A 95 5.23 -4.34 0.95
N MET A 96 6.37 -4.95 0.61
CA MET A 96 7.44 -4.33 -0.15
C MET A 96 7.62 -5.11 -1.45
N GLU A 97 7.59 -4.42 -2.58
CA GLU A 97 7.94 -4.96 -3.90
C GLU A 97 9.23 -4.29 -4.38
N ILE A 98 10.20 -5.09 -4.81
CA ILE A 98 11.52 -4.65 -5.27
C ILE A 98 11.78 -5.22 -6.67
N ASP A 99 12.31 -4.39 -7.55
CA ASP A 99 12.90 -4.83 -8.81
C ASP A 99 14.36 -5.29 -8.59
N GLU A 100 14.60 -6.60 -8.68
CA GLU A 100 15.92 -7.22 -8.52
C GLU A 100 16.92 -6.79 -9.61
N GLY A 101 16.44 -6.26 -10.75
CA GLY A 101 17.29 -5.68 -11.78
C GLY A 101 17.85 -4.30 -11.40
N ILE A 102 17.28 -3.66 -10.37
CA ILE A 102 17.66 -2.32 -9.91
C ILE A 102 18.32 -2.38 -8.53
N ILE A 103 17.80 -3.20 -7.61
CA ILE A 103 18.29 -3.34 -6.24
C ILE A 103 19.03 -4.70 -6.11
N PRO A 104 20.36 -4.70 -5.89
CA PRO A 104 21.18 -5.92 -5.93
C PRO A 104 20.89 -6.95 -4.83
N ASP A 105 20.46 -6.50 -3.64
CA ASP A 105 20.10 -7.38 -2.51
C ASP A 105 18.74 -6.96 -1.91
N PRO A 106 17.64 -7.54 -2.41
CA PRO A 106 16.30 -7.25 -1.90
C PRO A 106 16.09 -7.66 -0.45
N ASN A 107 16.73 -8.74 0.01
CA ASN A 107 16.55 -9.24 1.37
C ASN A 107 17.21 -8.28 2.38
N GLN A 108 18.44 -7.87 2.10
CA GLN A 108 19.12 -6.86 2.92
C GLN A 108 18.34 -5.55 2.95
N SER A 109 17.81 -5.11 1.81
CA SER A 109 16.97 -3.90 1.74
C SER A 109 15.71 -4.01 2.61
N GLY A 110 15.15 -5.23 2.71
CA GLY A 110 14.07 -5.58 3.62
C GLY A 110 14.45 -5.41 5.09
N ASP A 111 15.57 -6.00 5.49
CA ASP A 111 16.09 -5.93 6.85
C ASP A 111 16.43 -4.49 7.25
N ASP A 112 17.14 -3.75 6.38
CA ASP A 112 17.50 -2.34 6.57
C ASP A 112 16.27 -1.46 6.76
N PHE A 113 15.19 -1.73 6.02
CA PHE A 113 13.92 -1.03 6.19
C PHE A 113 13.29 -1.30 7.56
N VAL A 114 13.26 -2.56 7.99
CA VAL A 114 12.69 -2.94 9.30
C VAL A 114 13.46 -2.25 10.43
N ASP A 115 14.78 -2.30 10.39
CA ASP A 115 15.63 -1.67 11.40
C ASP A 115 15.43 -0.16 11.44
N SER A 116 15.46 0.50 10.26
CA SER A 116 15.21 1.94 10.14
C SER A 116 13.84 2.34 10.66
N PHE A 117 12.80 1.56 10.34
CA PHE A 117 11.44 1.84 10.80
C PHE A 117 11.30 1.69 12.32
N MET A 118 11.94 0.68 12.92
CA MET A 118 11.96 0.51 14.37
C MET A 118 12.66 1.68 15.06
N LEU A 119 13.78 2.17 14.52
CA LEU A 119 14.45 3.37 15.04
C LEU A 119 13.53 4.60 15.00
N ILE A 120 12.82 4.81 13.89
CA ILE A 120 11.84 5.91 13.76
C ILE A 120 10.73 5.78 14.79
N LYS A 121 10.18 4.57 14.98
CA LYS A 121 9.14 4.29 15.96
C LYS A 121 9.60 4.60 17.38
N GLU A 122 10.77 4.12 17.77
CA GLU A 122 11.32 4.37 19.12
C GLU A 122 11.58 5.87 19.36
N ALA A 123 12.12 6.58 18.36
CA ALA A 123 12.30 8.02 18.44
C ALA A 123 10.97 8.79 18.54
N ALA A 124 9.92 8.34 17.87
CA ALA A 124 8.59 8.95 17.97
C ALA A 124 7.97 8.70 19.35
N LEU A 125 8.09 7.48 19.89
CA LEU A 125 7.56 7.13 21.21
C LEU A 125 8.27 7.87 22.34
N SER A 126 9.59 8.05 22.26
CA SER A 126 10.34 8.82 23.27
C SER A 126 9.89 10.29 23.31
N LYS A 127 9.73 10.94 22.14
CA LYS A 127 9.22 12.32 22.05
C LYS A 127 7.80 12.49 22.58
N LEU A 128 6.95 11.47 22.43
CA LEU A 128 5.59 11.49 22.97
C LEU A 128 5.58 11.39 24.50
N ARG A 129 6.46 10.56 25.08
CA ARG A 129 6.62 10.45 26.54
C ARG A 129 7.08 11.75 27.17
N THR A 130 8.05 12.43 26.58
CA THR A 130 8.57 13.72 27.09
C THR A 130 7.60 14.90 26.98
N LYS A 131 6.45 14.74 26.32
CA LYS A 131 5.41 15.79 26.21
C LYS A 131 4.26 15.59 27.20
N VAL A 132 4.23 14.47 27.90
CA VAL A 132 3.20 14.15 28.92
C VAL A 132 3.69 14.53 30.32
N ASP A 133 4.99 14.80 30.47
CA ASP A 133 5.62 15.45 31.63
C ASP A 133 5.71 16.97 31.42
#